data_AF-C1D189-F1
#
_entry.id   AF-C1D189-F1
#
_cell.length_a   1.000
_cell.length_b   1.000
_cell.length_c   1.000
_cell.angle_alpha   90.00
_cell.angle_beta   90.00
_cell.angle_gamma   90.00
#
_symmetry.space_group_name_H-M   'P 1'
#
loop_
_entity.id
_entity.type
_entity.pdbx_description
1 polymer ?
#
loop_
_entity_poly.entity_id
_entity_poly.type
_entity_poly.pdbx_seq_one_letter_code
_entity_poly.pdbx_strand_id
1 'polypeptide(L)'
;MLAYALGQLDPVETAQMEAALQADPALQAELQQHLDALATLLDELDLSTVEVPADAEERLLARVRAEGAAPSLQTETASSAPAAGPAPLESGSNALPVRKKAWWIPAGLSLAAALALAFFLRPAEDPVSRYARLPGAVAQPIGTPEEQLGTIVRLTDGRVYVHLKRPPADGRTYQLWQIKDGQPASLGVFSGDGLLTEGLPQGVTLAVSVEPLGGSPQPTTQPLFAQRV
;
A
#
# COMPACT_ATOMS: atom_id res chain seq x y z
N MET A 1 2.01 -12.60 -7.00
CA MET A 1 1.54 -11.34 -6.39
C MET A 1 0.03 -11.28 -6.27
N LEU A 2 -0.74 -11.11 -7.35
CA LEU A 2 -2.21 -10.99 -7.25
C LEU A 2 -2.91 -12.22 -6.64
N ALA A 3 -2.48 -13.44 -6.99
CA ALA A 3 -3.01 -14.67 -6.40
C ALA A 3 -2.75 -14.78 -4.88
N TYR A 4 -1.61 -14.27 -4.40
CA TYR A 4 -1.31 -14.19 -2.96
C TYR A 4 -2.19 -13.13 -2.28
N ALA A 5 -2.32 -11.94 -2.89
CA ALA A 5 -3.17 -10.86 -2.38
C ALA A 5 -4.65 -11.26 -2.29
N LEU A 6 -5.13 -12.13 -3.18
CA LEU A 6 -6.49 -12.68 -3.18
C LEU A 6 -6.64 -13.97 -2.35
N GLY A 7 -5.58 -14.42 -1.67
CA GLY A 7 -5.62 -15.65 -0.85
C GLY A 7 -5.83 -16.93 -1.66
N GLN A 8 -5.45 -16.95 -2.94
CA GLN A 8 -5.64 -18.09 -3.85
C GLN A 8 -4.41 -19.01 -3.95
N LEU A 9 -3.37 -18.78 -3.15
CA LEU A 9 -2.20 -19.65 -3.12
C LEU A 9 -2.40 -20.83 -2.17
N ASP A 10 -1.88 -21.99 -2.56
CA ASP A 10 -1.84 -23.16 -1.69
C ASP A 10 -0.84 -22.94 -0.53
N PRO A 11 -0.96 -23.67 0.60
CA PRO A 11 -0.15 -23.41 1.80
C PRO A 11 1.37 -23.44 1.57
N VAL A 12 1.84 -24.30 0.66
CA VAL A 12 3.25 -24.43 0.31
C VAL A 12 3.75 -23.25 -0.53
N GLU A 13 2.90 -22.70 -1.39
CA GLU A 13 3.20 -21.54 -2.22
C GLU A 13 3.15 -20.25 -1.40
N THR A 14 2.18 -20.16 -0.47
CA THR A 14 2.05 -19.08 0.50
C THR A 14 3.31 -18.95 1.35
N ALA A 15 3.82 -20.05 1.92
CA ALA A 15 5.05 -20.03 2.72
C ALA A 15 6.29 -19.60 1.92
N GLN A 16 6.38 -19.98 0.64
CA GLN A 16 7.47 -19.55 -0.25
C GLN A 16 7.37 -18.06 -0.59
N MET A 17 6.16 -17.57 -0.85
CA MET A 17 5.91 -16.16 -1.10
C MET A 17 6.22 -15.30 0.13
N GLU A 18 5.83 -15.75 1.32
CA GLU A 18 6.13 -15.07 2.58
C GLU A 18 7.64 -14.99 2.85
N ALA A 19 8.37 -16.07 2.61
CA ALA A 19 9.83 -16.07 2.73
C ALA A 19 10.49 -15.08 1.73
N ALA A 20 9.97 -15.01 0.49
CA ALA A 20 10.44 -14.06 -0.51
C ALA A 20 10.13 -12.60 -0.13
N LEU A 21 8.93 -12.35 0.41
CA LEU A 21 8.51 -11.04 0.90
C LEU A 21 9.37 -10.59 2.10
N GLN A 22 9.71 -11.49 3.02
CA GLN A 22 10.59 -11.14 4.15
C GLN A 22 12.02 -10.82 3.71
N ALA A 23 12.49 -11.44 2.63
CA ALA A 23 13.84 -11.23 2.10
C ALA A 23 13.96 -9.96 1.24
N ASP A 24 12.88 -9.49 0.63
CA ASP A 24 12.89 -8.37 -0.32
C ASP A 24 11.87 -7.27 0.01
N PRO A 25 12.31 -6.10 0.51
CA PRO A 25 11.42 -4.99 0.82
C PRO A 25 10.79 -4.35 -0.42
N ALA A 26 11.38 -4.49 -1.62
CA ALA A 26 10.76 -3.99 -2.84
C ALA A 26 9.53 -4.84 -3.21
N LEU A 27 9.61 -6.15 -2.98
CA LEU A 27 8.48 -7.07 -3.19
C LEU A 27 7.34 -6.80 -2.19
N GLN A 28 7.66 -6.40 -0.95
CA GLN A 28 6.65 -5.94 0.02
C GLN A 28 5.95 -4.67 -0.44
N ALA A 29 6.70 -3.70 -0.97
CA ALA A 29 6.12 -2.45 -1.49
C ALA A 29 5.18 -2.71 -2.68
N GLU A 30 5.54 -3.64 -3.57
CA GLU A 30 4.67 -4.08 -4.67
C GLU A 30 3.38 -4.73 -4.16
N LEU A 31 3.48 -5.58 -3.13
CA LEU A 31 2.29 -6.17 -2.50
C LEU A 31 1.37 -5.09 -1.93
N GLN A 32 1.95 -4.13 -1.21
CA GLN A 32 1.20 -3.04 -0.59
C GLN A 32 0.46 -2.21 -1.64
N GLN A 33 1.13 -1.86 -2.74
CA GLN A 33 0.51 -1.13 -3.84
C GLN A 33 -0.69 -1.89 -4.44
N HIS A 34 -0.59 -3.22 -4.55
CA HIS A 34 -1.71 -4.04 -5.04
C HIS A 34 -2.87 -4.09 -4.05
N LEU A 35 -2.59 -4.18 -2.74
CA LEU A 35 -3.62 -4.15 -1.70
C LEU A 35 -4.33 -2.79 -1.66
N ASP A 36 -3.60 -1.68 -1.79
CA ASP A 36 -4.17 -0.33 -1.82
C ASP A 36 -5.07 -0.13 -3.06
N ALA A 37 -4.65 -0.66 -4.21
CA ALA A 37 -5.49 -0.63 -5.41
C ALA A 37 -6.79 -1.43 -5.23
N LEU A 38 -6.74 -2.58 -4.56
CA LEU A 38 -7.92 -3.38 -4.23
C LEU A 38 -8.82 -2.67 -3.20
N ALA A 39 -8.24 -2.03 -2.20
CA ALA A 39 -8.98 -1.25 -1.21
C ALA A 39 -9.77 -0.11 -1.85
N THR A 40 -9.17 0.57 -2.84
CA THR A 40 -9.87 1.62 -3.62
C THR A 40 -11.11 1.08 -4.33
N LEU A 41 -11.08 -0.16 -4.82
CA LEU A 41 -12.25 -0.80 -5.45
C LEU A 41 -13.32 -1.20 -4.43
N LEU A 42 -12.92 -1.54 -3.20
CA LEU A 42 -13.86 -1.87 -2.12
C LEU A 42 -14.64 -0.64 -1.64
N ASP A 43 -14.04 0.55 -1.64
CA ASP A 43 -14.72 1.80 -1.28
C ASP A 43 -15.86 2.17 -2.24
N GLU A 44 -15.83 1.66 -3.48
CA GLU A 44 -16.91 1.86 -4.45
C GLU A 44 -18.08 0.87 -4.26
N LEU A 45 -17.94 -0.14 -3.41
CA LEU A 45 -18.99 -1.14 -3.15
C LEU A 45 -19.93 -0.68 -2.03
N ASP A 46 -21.24 -0.75 -2.29
CA ASP A 46 -22.25 -0.49 -1.28
C ASP A 46 -22.46 -1.72 -0.37
N LEU A 47 -21.64 -1.81 0.68
CA LEU A 47 -21.70 -2.87 1.68
C LEU A 47 -22.90 -2.77 2.65
N SER A 48 -23.67 -1.68 2.60
CA SER A 48 -24.84 -1.49 3.48
C SER A 48 -26.00 -2.44 3.17
N THR A 49 -25.96 -3.09 2.00
CA THR A 49 -26.95 -4.07 1.54
C THR A 49 -26.66 -5.50 1.99
N VAL A 50 -25.47 -5.76 2.56
CA VAL A 50 -25.06 -7.10 3.00
C VAL A 50 -25.31 -7.24 4.51
N GLU A 51 -26.33 -8.01 4.87
CA GLU A 51 -26.66 -8.27 6.27
C GLU A 51 -25.69 -9.31 6.86
N VAL A 52 -24.87 -8.90 7.84
CA VAL A 52 -23.98 -9.80 8.56
C VAL A 52 -24.79 -10.56 9.62
N PRO A 53 -24.74 -11.90 9.67
CA PRO A 53 -25.42 -12.68 10.70
C PRO A 53 -24.95 -12.27 12.11
N ALA A 54 -25.89 -12.15 13.07
CA ALA A 54 -25.60 -11.65 14.42
C ALA A 54 -24.58 -12.51 15.20
N ASP A 55 -24.43 -13.78 14.85
CA ASP A 55 -23.50 -14.74 15.44
C ASP A 55 -22.20 -14.91 14.63
N ALA A 56 -21.99 -14.11 13.58
CA ALA A 56 -20.79 -14.19 12.74
C ALA A 56 -19.50 -13.91 13.51
N GLU A 57 -19.51 -12.89 14.39
CA GLU A 57 -18.36 -12.54 15.24
C GLU A 57 -18.03 -13.68 16.21
N GLU A 58 -19.04 -14.21 16.90
CA GLU A 58 -18.86 -15.27 17.89
C GLU A 58 -18.37 -16.57 17.25
N ARG A 59 -18.89 -16.92 16.06
CA ARG A 59 -18.41 -18.02 15.23
C ARG A 59 -16.95 -17.82 14.78
N LEU A 60 -16.58 -16.62 14.36
CA LEU A 60 -15.22 -16.28 13.95
C LEU A 60 -14.24 -16.39 15.12
N LEU A 61 -14.58 -15.79 16.27
CA LEU A 61 -13.75 -15.84 17.48
C LEU A 61 -13.60 -17.27 18.02
N ALA A 62 -14.66 -18.09 17.94
CA ALA A 62 -14.58 -19.50 18.27
C ALA A 62 -13.63 -20.27 17.33
N ARG A 63 -13.67 -19.97 16.02
CA ARG A 63 -12.79 -20.59 15.02
C ARG A 63 -11.32 -20.21 15.21
N VAL A 64 -11.01 -18.93 15.41
CA VAL A 64 -9.64 -18.45 15.67
C VAL A 64 -9.08 -19.08 16.94
N ARG A 65 -9.91 -19.20 17.99
CA ARG A 65 -9.50 -19.87 19.23
C ARG A 65 -9.19 -21.36 19.00
N ALA A 66 -9.98 -22.04 18.17
CA ALA A 66 -9.74 -23.44 17.83
C ALA A 66 -8.46 -23.63 16.98
N GLU A 67 -8.17 -22.72 16.05
CA GLU A 67 -6.96 -22.76 15.21
C GLU A 67 -5.70 -22.40 16.01
N GLY A 68 -5.78 -21.41 16.91
CA GLY A 68 -4.68 -21.08 17.82
C GLY A 68 -4.44 -22.12 18.93
N ALA A 69 -5.46 -22.93 19.25
CA ALA A 69 -5.37 -24.01 20.24
C ALA A 69 -5.02 -25.38 19.62
N ALA A 70 -4.96 -25.51 18.29
CA ALA A 70 -4.58 -26.75 17.65
C ALA A 70 -3.06 -26.97 17.81
N PRO A 71 -2.62 -28.05 18.48
CA PRO A 71 -1.26 -28.51 18.29
C PRO A 71 -1.12 -29.02 16.86
N SER A 72 -0.01 -28.63 16.25
CA SER A 72 0.49 -29.12 14.98
C SER A 72 0.31 -30.64 14.85
N LEU A 73 -0.36 -31.04 13.76
CA LEU A 73 -0.28 -32.35 13.12
C LEU A 73 -0.28 -33.55 14.10
N GLN A 74 -1.47 -33.96 14.54
CA GLN A 74 -1.66 -35.37 14.86
C GLN A 74 -1.51 -36.17 13.57
N THR A 75 -0.27 -36.58 13.33
CA THR A 75 0.07 -37.64 12.40
C THR A 75 -0.50 -38.91 13.01
N GLU A 76 -1.67 -39.34 12.54
CA GLU A 76 -2.18 -40.67 12.82
C GLU A 76 -1.15 -41.70 12.35
N THR A 77 -0.45 -42.26 13.33
CA THR A 77 -0.28 -43.70 13.53
C THR A 77 0.18 -44.53 12.33
N ALA A 78 1.50 -44.74 12.23
CA ALA A 78 2.05 -46.00 11.78
C ALA A 78 3.13 -46.46 12.77
N SER A 79 2.69 -47.23 13.75
CA SER A 79 3.52 -47.99 14.67
C SER A 79 4.00 -49.27 13.99
N SER A 80 5.32 -49.44 13.86
CA SER A 80 6.00 -50.73 14.08
C SER A 80 7.52 -50.54 14.06
N ALA A 81 8.14 -50.68 15.24
CA ALA A 81 9.57 -50.91 15.47
C ALA A 81 9.94 -52.40 15.16
N PRO A 82 11.15 -52.96 15.48
CA PRO A 82 12.38 -52.37 16.03
C PRO A 82 13.74 -52.93 15.46
N ALA A 83 14.84 -52.30 15.91
CA ALA A 83 16.15 -52.84 16.34
C ALA A 83 17.06 -53.72 15.43
N ALA A 84 18.29 -53.25 15.21
CA ALA A 84 19.56 -53.96 15.51
C ALA A 84 20.78 -53.02 15.26
N GLY A 85 21.68 -52.86 16.26
CA GLY A 85 23.01 -52.20 16.11
C GLY A 85 24.11 -53.21 15.73
N PRO A 86 25.42 -52.97 16.04
CA PRO A 86 26.21 -51.74 16.14
C PRO A 86 27.48 -51.72 15.19
N ALA A 87 28.21 -50.60 15.22
CA ALA A 87 29.58 -50.21 14.74
C ALA A 87 30.66 -51.32 14.44
N PRO A 88 31.78 -51.09 13.69
CA PRO A 88 32.67 -49.90 13.80
C PRO A 88 33.48 -49.39 12.56
N LEU A 89 34.02 -48.18 12.79
CA LEU A 89 35.17 -47.44 12.22
C LEU A 89 36.07 -48.14 11.18
N GLU A 90 36.32 -47.44 10.07
CA GLU A 90 37.56 -47.58 9.27
C GLU A 90 38.00 -46.20 8.76
N SER A 91 39.30 -45.96 8.90
CA SER A 91 40.06 -44.76 8.58
C SER A 91 40.50 -44.78 7.11
N GLY A 92 40.57 -43.63 6.43
CA GLY A 92 40.96 -43.60 5.02
C GLY A 92 41.06 -42.21 4.42
N SER A 93 42.09 -41.48 4.82
CA SER A 93 42.56 -40.25 4.15
C SER A 93 43.03 -40.54 2.72
N ASN A 94 42.47 -39.85 1.71
CA ASN A 94 43.31 -39.29 0.64
C ASN A 94 42.63 -38.25 -0.29
N ALA A 95 43.39 -37.17 -0.47
CA ALA A 95 43.58 -36.34 -1.67
C ALA A 95 42.37 -35.78 -2.46
N LEU A 96 42.21 -34.47 -2.35
CA LEU A 96 41.50 -33.57 -3.26
C LEU A 96 42.15 -33.55 -4.65
N PRO A 97 41.35 -33.54 -5.73
CA PRO A 97 41.68 -32.73 -6.89
C PRO A 97 40.65 -31.61 -7.09
N VAL A 98 41.13 -30.37 -7.05
CA VAL A 98 40.39 -29.16 -7.41
C VAL A 98 40.07 -29.21 -8.91
N ARG A 99 38.80 -29.46 -9.25
CA ARG A 99 38.28 -29.32 -10.62
C ARG A 99 37.67 -27.92 -10.80
N LYS A 100 38.36 -27.07 -11.56
CA LYS A 100 37.82 -25.81 -12.08
C LYS A 100 36.74 -26.13 -13.11
N LYS A 101 35.47 -25.87 -12.80
CA LYS A 101 34.38 -26.00 -13.75
C LYS A 101 34.10 -24.64 -14.39
N ALA A 102 34.40 -24.57 -15.68
CA ALA A 102 34.21 -23.40 -16.53
C ALA A 102 32.73 -23.00 -16.55
N TRP A 103 32.50 -21.72 -16.29
CA TRP A 103 31.23 -21.04 -16.39
C TRP A 103 30.87 -20.90 -17.87
N TRP A 104 29.90 -21.66 -18.36
CA TRP A 104 29.24 -21.39 -19.63
C TRP A 104 27.97 -20.61 -19.32
N ILE A 105 27.98 -19.30 -19.59
CA ILE A 105 26.76 -18.46 -19.54
C ILE A 105 26.00 -18.72 -20.85
N PRO A 106 24.78 -19.28 -20.85
CA PRO A 106 23.93 -19.19 -22.02
C PRO A 106 23.43 -17.74 -22.16
N ALA A 107 23.61 -17.19 -23.36
CA ALA A 107 23.14 -15.88 -23.78
C ALA A 107 21.60 -15.77 -23.76
N GLY A 108 21.02 -15.59 -22.58
CA GLY A 108 19.59 -15.35 -22.35
C GLY A 108 19.30 -14.21 -21.37
N LEU A 109 20.32 -13.44 -20.97
CA LEU A 109 20.22 -12.42 -19.91
C LEU A 109 20.08 -10.98 -20.43
N SER A 110 19.88 -10.75 -21.73
CA SER A 110 19.82 -9.38 -22.27
C SER A 110 18.41 -8.77 -22.27
N LEU A 111 17.34 -9.55 -22.37
CA LEU A 111 15.98 -9.00 -22.48
C LEU A 111 15.34 -8.69 -21.12
N ALA A 112 15.57 -9.54 -20.11
CA ALA A 112 15.02 -9.32 -18.76
C ALA A 112 15.66 -8.12 -18.05
N ALA A 113 16.96 -7.88 -18.24
CA ALA A 113 17.66 -6.73 -17.67
C ALA A 113 17.18 -5.40 -18.28
N ALA A 114 16.88 -5.37 -19.58
CA ALA A 114 16.34 -4.18 -20.25
C ALA A 114 14.91 -3.84 -19.78
N LEU A 115 14.06 -4.85 -19.55
CA LEU A 115 12.72 -4.66 -19.00
C LEU A 115 12.74 -4.21 -17.53
N ALA A 116 13.62 -4.79 -16.71
CA ALA A 116 13.79 -4.37 -15.32
C ALA A 116 14.30 -2.93 -15.21
N LEU A 117 15.24 -2.52 -16.08
CA LEU A 117 15.73 -1.15 -16.13
C LEU A 117 14.64 -0.16 -16.60
N ALA A 118 13.82 -0.54 -17.57
CA ALA A 118 12.69 0.28 -18.02
C ALA A 118 11.61 0.44 -16.94
N PHE A 119 11.44 -0.55 -16.06
CA PHE A 119 10.51 -0.48 -14.93
C PHE A 119 11.05 0.38 -13.78
N PHE A 120 12.35 0.29 -13.48
CA PHE A 120 13.02 1.17 -12.50
C PHE A 120 13.10 2.64 -12.92
N LEU A 121 13.00 2.91 -14.23
CA LEU A 121 12.95 4.27 -14.78
C LEU A 121 11.53 4.82 -14.96
N ARG A 122 10.47 4.07 -14.60
CA ARG A 122 9.12 4.64 -14.66
C ARG A 122 9.03 5.77 -13.62
N PRO A 123 8.86 7.04 -14.04
CA PRO A 123 8.60 8.10 -13.08
C PRO A 123 7.32 7.72 -12.32
N ALA A 124 7.36 7.86 -10.99
CA ALA A 124 6.16 7.75 -10.17
C ALA A 124 5.07 8.60 -10.82
N GLU A 125 3.88 8.03 -11.02
CA GLU A 125 2.79 8.79 -11.63
C GLU A 125 2.50 10.01 -10.77
N ASP A 126 2.57 11.19 -11.38
CA ASP A 126 2.18 12.44 -10.72
C ASP A 126 0.71 12.34 -10.28
N PRO A 127 0.41 12.40 -8.97
CA PRO A 127 -0.93 12.15 -8.46
C PRO A 127 -1.93 13.20 -8.96
N VAL A 128 -1.47 14.42 -9.30
CA VAL A 128 -2.30 15.46 -9.92
C VAL A 128 -2.76 15.03 -11.32
N SER A 129 -1.90 14.38 -12.09
CA SER A 129 -2.18 13.95 -13.47
C SER A 129 -3.32 12.92 -13.55
N ARG A 130 -3.55 12.12 -12.51
CA ARG A 130 -4.70 11.20 -12.43
C ARG A 130 -6.03 11.95 -12.57
N TYR A 131 -6.20 13.02 -11.80
CA TYR A 131 -7.44 13.80 -11.77
C TYR A 131 -7.52 14.84 -12.89
N ALA A 132 -6.39 15.45 -13.26
CA ALA A 132 -6.34 16.49 -14.29
C ALA A 132 -6.71 15.97 -15.69
N ARG A 133 -6.58 14.65 -15.93
CA ARG A 133 -6.96 14.01 -17.21
C ARG A 133 -8.44 13.65 -17.31
N LEU A 134 -9.21 13.78 -16.22
CA LEU A 134 -10.64 13.49 -16.25
C LEU A 134 -11.37 14.51 -17.14
N PRO A 135 -12.35 14.08 -17.96
CA PRO A 135 -13.09 14.99 -18.84
C PRO A 135 -13.75 16.13 -18.07
N GLY A 136 -13.42 17.38 -18.44
CA GLY A 136 -13.95 18.59 -17.80
C GLY A 136 -13.29 18.97 -16.48
N ALA A 137 -12.25 18.25 -16.05
CA ALA A 137 -11.44 18.65 -14.90
C ALA A 137 -10.69 19.97 -15.18
N VAL A 138 -10.59 20.82 -14.17
CA VAL A 138 -9.88 22.09 -14.25
C VAL A 138 -8.78 22.13 -13.19
N ALA A 139 -7.53 22.09 -13.62
CA ALA A 139 -6.36 22.22 -12.75
C ALA A 139 -5.94 23.68 -12.59
N GLN A 140 -5.70 24.12 -11.36
CA GLN A 140 -5.27 25.46 -11.00
C GLN A 140 -4.06 25.39 -10.04
N PRO A 141 -2.95 26.08 -10.33
CA PRO A 141 -1.81 26.11 -9.42
C PRO A 141 -2.13 26.92 -8.16
N ILE A 142 -1.58 26.46 -7.02
CA ILE A 142 -1.62 27.18 -5.74
C ILE A 142 -0.30 27.91 -5.55
N GLY A 143 -0.35 29.17 -5.11
CA GLY A 143 0.82 29.98 -4.79
C GLY A 143 1.10 31.03 -5.85
N THR A 144 2.33 31.52 -5.89
CA THR A 144 2.77 32.50 -6.88
C THR A 144 3.39 31.79 -8.09
N PRO A 145 3.53 32.47 -9.24
CA PRO A 145 4.25 31.90 -10.38
C PRO A 145 5.70 31.52 -10.07
N GLU A 146 6.33 32.18 -9.10
CA GLU A 146 7.71 31.92 -8.67
C GLU A 146 7.79 30.81 -7.61
N GLU A 147 6.80 30.70 -6.73
CA GLU A 147 6.71 29.68 -5.67
C GLU A 147 5.35 28.97 -5.71
N GLN A 148 5.28 27.94 -6.55
CA GLN A 148 4.09 27.09 -6.63
C GLN A 148 4.07 26.08 -5.49
N LEU A 149 3.11 26.23 -4.59
CA LEU A 149 2.90 25.36 -3.42
C LEU A 149 2.27 24.02 -3.79
N GLY A 150 1.40 24.02 -4.81
CA GLY A 150 0.59 22.85 -5.14
C GLY A 150 -0.33 23.05 -6.33
N THR A 151 -1.33 22.18 -6.45
CA THR A 151 -2.37 22.21 -7.47
C THR A 151 -3.72 21.84 -6.87
N ILE A 152 -4.77 22.56 -7.28
CA ILE A 152 -6.16 22.19 -7.06
C ILE A 152 -6.73 21.68 -8.38
N VAL A 153 -7.40 20.53 -8.37
CA VAL A 153 -8.12 19.99 -9.53
C VAL A 153 -9.61 19.94 -9.18
N ARG A 154 -10.42 20.75 -9.87
CA ARG A 154 -11.88 20.71 -9.74
C ARG A 154 -12.45 19.73 -10.74
N LEU A 155 -13.31 18.82 -10.27
CA LEU A 155 -14.02 17.85 -11.08
C LEU A 155 -15.43 18.32 -11.43
N THR A 156 -16.03 17.69 -12.43
CA THR A 156 -17.37 18.07 -12.94
C THR A 156 -18.50 17.68 -12.00
N ASP A 157 -18.27 16.73 -11.09
CA ASP A 157 -19.19 16.29 -10.05
C ASP A 157 -19.12 17.15 -8.77
N GLY A 158 -18.31 18.22 -8.78
CA GLY A 158 -18.14 19.13 -7.65
C GLY A 158 -17.09 18.69 -6.63
N ARG A 159 -16.46 17.51 -6.79
CA ARG A 159 -15.31 17.12 -5.97
C ARG A 159 -14.09 17.93 -6.34
N VAL A 160 -13.21 18.12 -5.35
CA VAL A 160 -11.97 18.87 -5.53
C VAL A 160 -10.81 18.06 -4.97
N TYR A 161 -9.80 17.87 -5.81
CA TYR A 161 -8.53 17.26 -5.39
C TYR A 161 -7.51 18.35 -5.09
N VAL A 162 -6.86 18.28 -3.93
CA VAL A 162 -5.83 19.23 -3.49
C VAL A 162 -4.53 18.48 -3.25
N HIS A 163 -3.45 18.91 -3.88
CA HIS A 163 -2.12 18.36 -3.68
C HIS A 163 -1.10 19.47 -3.44
N LEU A 164 -0.23 19.29 -2.45
CA LEU A 164 0.90 20.18 -2.16
C LEU A 164 2.21 19.46 -2.50
N LYS A 165 3.13 20.17 -3.16
CA LYS A 165 4.38 19.61 -3.68
C LYS A 165 5.35 19.17 -2.59
N ARG A 166 5.32 19.86 -1.44
CA ARG A 166 6.19 19.58 -0.30
C ARG A 166 5.38 18.85 0.76
N PRO A 167 5.95 17.83 1.43
CA PRO A 167 5.33 17.25 2.60
C PRO A 167 5.34 18.26 3.76
N PRO A 168 4.42 18.11 4.73
CA PRO A 168 4.50 18.87 5.97
C PRO A 168 5.76 18.47 6.77
N ALA A 169 6.18 19.32 7.70
CA ALA A 169 7.30 19.01 8.58
C ALA A 169 7.00 17.81 9.49
N ASP A 170 8.03 17.17 10.03
CA ASP A 170 7.87 16.01 10.92
C ASP A 170 6.92 16.30 12.09
N GLY A 171 6.00 15.36 12.35
CA GLY A 171 4.98 15.52 13.38
C GLY A 171 3.86 16.52 13.03
N ARG A 172 3.75 16.93 11.75
CA ARG A 172 2.67 17.78 11.24
C ARG A 172 1.90 17.09 10.11
N THR A 173 0.70 17.58 9.84
CA THR A 173 -0.11 17.21 8.67
C THR A 173 -0.68 18.46 8.02
N TYR A 174 -1.14 18.35 6.77
CA TYR A 174 -1.99 19.38 6.19
C TYR A 174 -3.44 19.09 6.52
N GLN A 175 -4.22 20.13 6.77
CA GLN A 175 -5.66 20.02 6.90
C GLN A 175 -6.33 20.94 5.90
N LEU A 176 -7.26 20.40 5.13
CA LEU A 176 -8.08 21.15 4.19
C LEU A 176 -9.34 21.63 4.89
N TRP A 177 -9.71 22.88 4.62
CA TRP A 177 -10.86 23.55 5.20
C TRP A 177 -11.73 24.12 4.10
N GLN A 178 -13.04 24.02 4.30
CA GLN A 178 -14.02 24.88 3.63
C GLN A 178 -14.30 26.07 4.54
N ILE A 179 -14.19 27.29 4.01
CA ILE A 179 -14.61 28.49 4.71
C ILE A 179 -16.04 28.82 4.29
N LYS A 180 -16.98 28.65 5.21
CA LYS A 180 -18.40 28.98 5.03
C LYS A 180 -18.79 30.04 6.04
N ASP A 181 -19.30 31.18 5.57
CA ASP A 181 -19.72 32.31 6.41
C ASP A 181 -18.61 32.78 7.39
N GLY A 182 -17.35 32.69 6.96
CA GLY A 182 -16.17 33.01 7.77
C GLY A 182 -15.75 31.93 8.77
N GLN A 183 -16.48 30.82 8.87
CA GLN A 183 -16.16 29.70 9.75
C GLN A 183 -15.46 28.57 8.97
N PRO A 184 -14.30 28.10 9.44
CA PRO A 184 -13.62 26.95 8.85
C PRO A 184 -14.30 25.63 9.27
N ALA A 185 -14.67 24.83 8.29
CA ALA A 185 -15.13 23.46 8.45
C ALA A 185 -14.08 22.50 7.86
N SER A 186 -13.64 21.52 8.64
CA SER A 186 -12.63 20.56 8.19
C SER A 186 -13.18 19.68 7.07
N LEU A 187 -12.41 19.54 5.99
CA LEU A 187 -12.66 18.61 4.89
C LEU A 187 -11.76 17.37 4.92
N GLY A 188 -10.79 17.33 5.84
CA GLY A 188 -9.90 16.19 6.03
C GLY A 188 -8.43 16.58 6.18
N VAL A 189 -7.62 15.62 6.62
CA VAL A 189 -6.17 15.74 6.77
C VAL A 189 -5.46 14.95 5.69
N PHE A 190 -4.29 15.41 5.25
CA PHE A 190 -3.49 14.71 4.25
C PHE A 190 -2.00 15.03 4.35
N SER A 191 -1.19 14.14 3.80
CA SER A 191 0.25 14.28 3.67
C SER A 191 0.68 13.63 2.35
N GLY A 192 1.49 14.29 1.53
CA GLY A 192 2.01 13.72 0.28
C GLY A 192 0.95 13.59 -0.83
N ASP A 193 0.16 12.53 -0.82
CA ASP A 193 -0.73 12.10 -1.92
C ASP A 193 -1.94 13.01 -2.19
N GLY A 194 -2.07 14.09 -1.43
CA GLY A 194 -3.18 15.02 -1.54
C GLY A 194 -4.47 14.51 -0.89
N LEU A 195 -5.56 15.25 -1.09
CA LEU A 195 -6.88 14.93 -0.57
C LEU A 195 -7.93 15.16 -1.66
N LEU A 196 -8.78 14.16 -1.91
CA LEU A 196 -9.99 14.32 -2.71
C LEU A 196 -11.17 14.57 -1.77
N THR A 197 -11.89 15.66 -1.97
CA THR A 197 -13.08 15.98 -1.19
C THR A 197 -14.31 15.22 -1.67
N GLU A 198 -15.33 15.16 -0.83
CA GLU A 198 -16.70 14.97 -1.30
C GLU A 198 -17.17 16.14 -2.18
N GLY A 199 -18.33 16.02 -2.81
CA GLY A 199 -18.88 17.06 -3.68
C GLY A 199 -19.13 18.36 -2.92
N LEU A 200 -18.53 19.46 -3.39
CA LEU A 200 -18.64 20.78 -2.78
C LEU A 200 -19.60 21.69 -3.55
N PRO A 201 -20.34 22.58 -2.87
CA PRO A 201 -21.11 23.61 -3.56
C PRO A 201 -20.19 24.58 -4.29
N GLN A 202 -20.71 25.23 -5.34
CA GLN A 202 -19.94 26.18 -6.13
C GLN A 202 -19.60 27.44 -5.34
N GLY A 203 -18.41 27.99 -5.59
CA GLY A 203 -17.97 29.24 -4.98
C GLY A 203 -17.58 29.10 -3.51
N VAL A 204 -17.20 27.91 -3.07
CA VAL A 204 -16.65 27.73 -1.73
C VAL A 204 -15.22 28.20 -1.69
N THR A 205 -14.80 28.77 -0.56
CA THR A 205 -13.39 29.10 -0.35
C THR A 205 -12.73 27.93 0.36
N LEU A 206 -11.74 27.33 -0.29
CA LEU A 206 -10.87 26.33 0.29
C LEU A 206 -9.65 26.97 0.92
N ALA A 207 -9.18 26.43 2.03
CA ALA A 207 -7.94 26.85 2.69
C ALA A 207 -7.19 25.63 3.22
N VAL A 208 -5.85 25.69 3.24
CA VAL A 208 -5.03 24.63 3.85
C VAL A 208 -4.14 25.24 4.91
N SER A 209 -4.07 24.60 6.08
CA SER A 209 -3.16 24.96 7.17
C SER A 209 -2.26 23.77 7.54
N VAL A 210 -1.25 24.04 8.37
CA VAL A 210 -0.33 23.02 8.91
C VAL A 210 -0.75 22.72 10.34
N GLU A 211 -1.18 21.49 10.59
CA GLU A 211 -1.78 21.10 11.86
C GLU A 211 -0.95 20.03 12.57
N PRO A 212 -1.15 19.81 13.89
CA PRO A 212 -0.62 18.63 14.57
C PRO A 212 -1.11 17.33 13.91
N LEU A 213 -0.41 16.21 14.16
CA LEU A 213 -0.86 14.89 13.72
C LEU A 213 -2.31 14.63 14.18
N GLY A 214 -3.15 14.13 13.28
CA GLY A 214 -4.59 13.94 13.52
C GLY A 214 -5.45 15.17 13.22
N GLY A 215 -4.84 16.31 12.89
CA GLY A 215 -5.56 17.54 12.56
C GLY A 215 -5.98 18.33 13.79
N SER A 216 -6.93 19.23 13.61
CA SER A 216 -7.47 20.10 14.64
C SER A 216 -8.94 20.44 14.38
N PRO A 217 -9.70 20.84 15.42
CA PRO A 217 -11.09 21.28 15.24
C PRO A 217 -11.20 22.67 14.61
N GLN A 218 -10.16 23.50 14.73
CA GLN A 218 -10.01 24.80 14.08
C GLN A 218 -8.56 24.97 13.62
N PRO A 219 -8.29 25.82 12.61
CA PRO A 219 -6.94 26.07 12.15
C PRO A 219 -6.04 26.58 13.28
N THR A 220 -4.91 25.92 13.53
CA THR A 220 -3.93 26.35 14.54
C THR A 220 -2.82 27.22 13.95
N THR A 221 -2.63 27.18 12.63
CA THR A 221 -1.71 28.06 11.91
C THR A 221 -2.44 28.94 10.91
N GLN A 222 -1.74 29.99 10.46
CA GLN A 222 -2.22 30.74 9.29
C GLN A 222 -2.34 29.80 8.08
N PRO A 223 -3.39 29.95 7.26
CA PRO A 223 -3.51 29.18 6.02
C PRO A 223 -2.34 29.47 5.07
N LEU A 224 -1.80 28.41 4.47
CA LEU A 224 -0.82 28.48 3.40
C LEU A 224 -1.40 29.13 2.15
N PHE A 225 -2.70 28.94 1.93
CA PHE A 225 -3.49 29.62 0.90
C PHE A 225 -4.96 29.63 1.27
N ALA A 226 -5.71 30.53 0.63
CA ALA A 226 -7.17 30.48 0.57
C ALA A 226 -7.62 30.81 -0.86
N GLN A 227 -8.42 29.94 -1.48
CA GLN A 227 -8.83 30.07 -2.87
C GLN A 227 -10.28 29.67 -3.06
N ARG A 228 -11.02 30.48 -3.84
CA ARG A 228 -12.39 30.17 -4.22
C ARG A 228 -12.41 29.18 -5.39
N VAL A 229 -13.19 28.11 -5.27
CA VAL A 229 -13.30 27.03 -6.27
C VAL A 229 -14.69 26.86 -6.85
#